data_AF-A0A224X8A6-F1
#
_entry.id   AF-A0A224X8A6-F1
#
_cell.length_a   1.000
_cell.length_b   1.000
_cell.length_c   1.000
_cell.angle_alpha   90.00
_cell.angle_beta   90.00
_cell.angle_gamma   90.00
#
_symmetry.space_group_name_H-M   'P 1'
#
loop_
_entity.id
_entity.type
_entity.pdbx_description
1 polymer ?
#
loop_
_entity_poly.entity_id
_entity_poly.type
_entity_poly.pdbx_seq_one_letter_code
_entity_poly.pdbx_strand_id
1 'polypeptide(L)'
;MNSDTMLKIIFDCQDSSKRNGVAFSVAGYLSKKIVKTLNDKEIKCIIHYNSIPEIFGREIAHPNHLANIKKLTKAKMSEIV
;
A
#
# COMPACT_ATOMS: atom_id res chain seq x y z
N MET A 1 5.69 -6.26 15.80
CA MET A 1 4.24 -6.10 16.03
C MET A 1 3.49 -7.21 15.30
N ASN A 2 3.21 -8.33 15.96
CA ASN A 2 2.25 -9.35 15.50
C ASN A 2 1.00 -9.11 16.33
N SER A 3 -0.05 -8.53 15.75
CA SER A 3 -1.31 -8.34 16.46
C SER A 3 -2.38 -9.15 15.75
N ASP A 4 -2.90 -10.18 16.41
CA ASP A 4 -4.02 -10.98 15.92
C ASP A 4 -5.25 -10.10 15.64
N THR A 5 -5.39 -8.99 16.38
CA THR A 5 -6.41 -7.96 16.14
C THR A 5 -6.24 -7.27 14.79
N MET A 6 -5.01 -6.90 14.41
CA MET A 6 -4.76 -6.29 13.09
C MET A 6 -5.09 -7.28 11.97
N LEU A 7 -4.69 -8.55 12.10
CA LEU A 7 -5.01 -9.58 11.10
C LEU A 7 -6.51 -9.78 10.98
N LYS A 8 -7.23 -9.82 12.10
CA LYS A 8 -8.70 -9.93 12.11
C LYS A 8 -9.34 -8.77 11.33
N ILE A 9 -8.93 -7.53 11.60
CA ILE A 9 -9.45 -6.34 10.88
C ILE A 9 -9.17 -6.46 9.38
N ILE A 10 -7.95 -6.86 8.99
CA ILE A 10 -7.59 -7.03 7.57
C ILE A 10 -8.48 -8.09 6.91
N PHE A 11 -8.75 -9.20 7.59
CA PHE A 11 -9.60 -10.27 7.05
C PHE A 11 -11.07 -9.84 6.94
N ASP A 12 -11.60 -9.13 7.95
CA ASP A 12 -12.97 -8.58 7.89
C ASP A 12 -13.13 -7.60 6.71
N CYS A 13 -12.12 -6.75 6.45
CA CYS A 13 -12.09 -5.86 5.30
C CYS A 13 -12.00 -6.64 3.97
N GLN A 14 -11.18 -7.69 3.90
CA GLN A 14 -11.05 -8.53 2.71
C GLN A 14 -12.37 -9.24 2.36
N ASP A 15 -13.06 -9.78 3.36
CA ASP A 15 -14.34 -10.47 3.18
C ASP A 15 -15.42 -9.49 2.71
N SER A 16 -15.46 -8.29 3.30
CA SER A 16 -16.36 -7.23 2.84
C SER A 16 -16.06 -6.80 1.41
N SER A 17 -14.78 -6.64 1.06
CA SER A 17 -14.36 -6.26 -0.29
C SER A 17 -14.74 -7.32 -1.33
N LYS A 18 -14.56 -8.61 -1.03
CA LYS A 18 -14.99 -9.73 -1.89
C LYS A 18 -16.50 -9.69 -2.14
N ARG A 19 -17.31 -9.52 -1.09
CA ARG A 19 -18.77 -9.44 -1.21
C ARG A 19 -19.25 -8.29 -2.09
N ASN A 20 -18.50 -7.19 -2.13
CA ASN A 20 -18.86 -5.99 -2.89
C ASN A 20 -18.12 -5.87 -4.23
N GLY A 21 -17.33 -6.86 -4.64
CA GLY A 21 -16.56 -6.80 -5.89
C GLY A 21 -15.48 -5.71 -5.91
N VAL A 22 -14.99 -5.30 -4.73
CA VAL A 22 -13.96 -4.26 -4.58
C VAL A 22 -12.58 -4.89 -4.49
N ALA A 23 -11.62 -4.36 -5.25
CA ALA A 23 -10.23 -4.79 -5.18
C ALA A 23 -9.60 -4.35 -3.83
N PHE A 24 -8.91 -5.26 -3.15
CA PHE A 24 -8.31 -5.02 -1.84
C PHE A 24 -6.82 -5.35 -1.82
N SER A 25 -6.05 -4.56 -1.07
CA SER A 25 -4.62 -4.78 -0.82
C SER A 25 -4.19 -4.11 0.48
N VAL A 26 -3.12 -4.63 1.10
CA VAL A 26 -2.53 -4.03 2.30
C VAL A 26 -1.16 -3.45 1.95
N ALA A 27 -0.91 -2.20 2.32
CA ALA A 27 0.37 -1.52 2.14
C ALA A 27 0.96 -1.12 3.50
N GLY A 28 2.27 -1.29 3.68
CA GLY A 28 2.96 -0.82 4.88
C GLY A 28 4.29 -1.53 5.16
N TYR A 29 4.92 -1.14 6.28
CA TYR A 29 6.13 -1.79 6.79
C TYR A 29 5.76 -3.11 7.49
N LEU A 30 5.52 -4.14 6.68
CA LEU A 30 5.10 -5.45 7.16
C LEU A 30 6.31 -6.37 7.38
N SER A 31 6.25 -7.18 8.44
CA SER A 31 7.24 -8.24 8.65
C SER A 31 7.07 -9.36 7.62
N LYS A 32 8.13 -10.10 7.31
CA LYS A 32 8.07 -11.28 6.41
C LYS A 32 7.00 -12.28 6.84
N LYS A 33 6.80 -12.47 8.16
CA LYS A 33 5.77 -13.35 8.72
C LYS A 33 4.37 -12.88 8.35
N ILE A 34 4.08 -11.59 8.53
CA ILE A 34 2.77 -10.99 8.20
C ILE A 34 2.52 -11.09 6.69
N VAL A 35 3.51 -10.76 5.86
CA VAL A 35 3.39 -10.87 4.40
C VAL A 35 3.03 -12.30 3.98
N LYS A 36 3.69 -13.31 4.56
CA LYS A 36 3.36 -14.71 4.30
C LYS A 36 1.90 -15.02 4.65
N THR A 37 1.47 -14.66 5.86
CA THR A 37 0.09 -14.88 6.32
C THR A 37 -0.95 -14.21 5.42
N LEU A 38 -0.68 -13.01 4.92
CA LEU A 38 -1.57 -12.30 4.01
C LEU A 38 -1.60 -12.96 2.62
N ASN A 39 -0.44 -13.37 2.09
CA ASN A 39 -0.34 -14.08 0.82
C ASN A 39 -1.06 -15.45 0.86
N ASP A 40 -0.98 -16.18 1.98
CA ASP A 40 -1.70 -17.45 2.18
C ASP A 40 -3.24 -17.26 2.15
N LYS A 41 -3.71 -16.02 2.31
CA LYS A 41 -5.13 -15.61 2.20
C LYS A 41 -5.44 -14.88 0.89
N GLU A 42 -4.54 -14.93 -0.08
CA GLU A 42 -4.63 -14.26 -1.39
C GLU A 42 -4.77 -12.73 -1.30
N ILE A 43 -4.30 -12.13 -0.19
CA ILE A 43 -4.32 -10.69 0.00
C ILE A 43 -3.03 -10.11 -0.57
N LYS A 44 -3.16 -9.28 -1.61
CA LYS A 44 -2.03 -8.60 -2.24
C LYS A 44 -1.35 -7.65 -1.25
N CYS A 45 -0.06 -7.88 -1.00
CA CYS A 45 0.77 -7.04 -0.15
C CYS A 45 1.60 -6.04 -0.99
N ILE A 46 1.51 -4.76 -0.66
CA ILE A 46 2.30 -3.69 -1.26
C ILE A 46 3.43 -3.34 -0.30
N ILE A 47 4.62 -3.87 -0.57
CA ILE A 47 5.83 -3.58 0.21
C ILE A 47 6.40 -2.21 -0.19
N HIS A 48 6.25 -1.83 -1.46
CA HIS A 48 6.66 -0.53 -1.97
C HIS A 48 5.58 0.04 -2.90
N TYR A 49 5.26 1.33 -2.75
CA TYR A 49 4.19 1.99 -3.52
C TYR A 49 4.42 1.90 -5.04
N ASN A 50 5.68 1.87 -5.47
CA ASN A 50 6.03 1.71 -6.88
C ASN A 50 5.55 0.36 -7.49
N SER A 51 5.23 -0.63 -6.66
CA SER A 51 4.74 -1.95 -7.13
C SER A 51 3.22 -1.99 -7.32
N ILE A 52 2.47 -0.97 -6.89
CA ILE A 52 1.01 -0.89 -7.05
C ILE A 52 0.55 -1.08 -8.51
N PRO A 53 1.15 -0.40 -9.51
CA PRO A 53 0.77 -0.55 -10.91
C PRO A 53 0.83 -2.00 -11.39
N GLU A 54 1.95 -2.69 -11.08
CA GLU A 54 2.20 -4.09 -11.44
C GLU A 54 1.21 -5.03 -10.73
N ILE A 55 1.00 -4.84 -9.42
CA ILE A 55 0.11 -5.66 -8.59
C ILE A 55 -1.34 -5.63 -9.12
N PHE A 56 -1.78 -4.50 -9.66
CA PHE A 56 -3.15 -4.31 -10.14
C PHE A 56 -3.31 -4.29 -11.67
N GLY A 57 -2.21 -4.42 -12.43
CA GLY A 57 -2.23 -4.27 -13.89
C GLY A 57 -2.74 -2.89 -14.33
N ARG A 58 -2.31 -1.82 -13.66
CA ARG A 58 -2.76 -0.44 -13.92
C ARG A 58 -1.59 0.45 -14.34
N GLU A 59 -1.89 1.47 -15.14
CA GLU A 59 -0.92 2.51 -15.49
C GLU A 59 -0.94 3.68 -14.49
N ILE A 60 0.21 4.33 -14.29
CA ILE A 60 0.29 5.55 -13.49
C ILE A 60 0.03 6.75 -14.40
N ALA A 61 -1.08 7.45 -14.19
CA ALA A 61 -1.44 8.64 -14.99
C ALA A 61 -0.43 9.80 -14.85
N HIS A 62 0.21 9.95 -13.68
CA HIS A 62 1.13 11.05 -13.39
C HIS A 62 2.41 10.57 -12.69
N PRO A 63 3.34 9.90 -13.41
CA PRO A 63 4.49 9.23 -12.80
C PRO A 63 5.45 10.18 -12.05
N ASN A 64 5.51 11.45 -12.48
CA ASN A 64 6.43 12.44 -11.91
C ASN A 64 5.81 13.34 -10.83
N HIS A 65 4.51 13.22 -10.55
CA HIS A 65 3.81 14.16 -9.68
C HIS A 65 4.42 14.22 -8.27
N LEU A 66 4.65 13.07 -7.65
CA LEU A 66 5.24 13.00 -6.30
C LEU A 66 6.69 13.52 -6.28
N ALA A 67 7.48 13.25 -7.31
CA ALA A 67 8.84 13.75 -7.42
C ALA A 67 8.87 15.28 -7.53
N ASN A 68 7.95 15.85 -8.32
CA ASN A 68 7.79 17.30 -8.47
C ASN A 68 7.37 17.96 -7.15
N ILE A 69 6.39 17.40 -6.43
CA ILE A 69 5.98 17.88 -5.09
C ILE A 69 7.19 17.88 -4.15
N LYS A 70 7.95 16.79 -4.08
CA LYS A 70 9.14 16.70 -3.20
C LYS A 70 10.19 17.75 -3.53
N LYS A 71 10.46 18.01 -4.81
CA LYS A 71 11.39 19.05 -5.25
C LYS A 71 10.92 20.44 -4.83
N LEU A 72 9.63 20.75 -5.03
CA LEU A 72 9.03 22.02 -4.64
C LEU A 72 9.06 22.23 -3.13
N THR A 73 8.72 21.21 -2.34
CA THR A 73 8.78 21.27 -0.87
C THR A 73 10.21 21.51 -0.40
N LYS A 74 11.19 20.80 -0.96
CA LYS A 74 12.61 20.98 -0.61
C LYS A 74 13.09 22.40 -0.91
N ALA A 75 12.74 22.96 -2.07
CA ALA A 75 13.10 24.31 -2.47
C ALA A 75 12.51 25.36 -1.50
N LYS A 76 11.23 25.23 -1.15
CA LYS A 76 10.59 26.11 -0.15
C LYS A 76 11.23 26.00 1.23
N MET A 77 11.59 24.80 1.66
CA MET A 77 12.26 24.61 2.95
C MET A 77 13.65 25.26 2.98
N SER A 78 14.39 25.27 1.88
CA SER A 78 15.69 25.96 1.79
C SER A 78 15.59 27.49 1.74
N GLU A 79 14.43 28.06 1.39
CA GLU A 79 14.20 29.52 1.43
C GLU A 79 13.87 30.03 2.85
N ILE A 80 13.56 29.12 3.79
CA ILE A 80 13.16 29.44 5.17
C ILE A 80 14.36 29.32 6.15
N VAL A 81 15.52 28.85 5.67
CA VAL A 81 16.76 28.66 6.47
C VAL A 81 17.78 29.74 6.16
#